data_AF-A0A438HBL4-F1
#
_entry.id   AF-A0A438HBL4-F1
#
_cell.length_a   1.000
_cell.length_b   1.000
_cell.length_c   1.000
_cell.angle_alpha   90.00
_cell.angle_beta   90.00
_cell.angle_gamma   90.00
#
_symmetry.space_group_name_H-M   'P 1'
#
loop_
_entity.id
_entity.type
_entity.pdbx_description
1 polymer ?
#
loop_
_entity_poly.entity_id
_entity_poly.type
_entity_poly.pdbx_seq_one_letter_code
_entity_poly.pdbx_strand_id
1 'polypeptide(L)'
;MCPFCGWHLNNFNVGTGEVSVGYFLADIGMIFWLYPSLGGIEYIVHHSLSAIAVAYAMMSGEGQLYTYMVLISEVTTPEINMRWYLDTAGMKRSSAYLINGIVIFFGWLAFMVLAITELFYNPTMSNSQCC
;
A
#
# COMPACT_ATOMS: atom_id res chain seq x y z
N MET A 1 1.77 24.36 14.15
CA MET A 1 2.60 23.29 13.57
C MET A 1 3.99 23.33 14.21
N CYS A 2 4.40 22.29 14.95
CA CYS A 2 5.77 22.21 15.49
C CYS A 2 6.76 21.89 14.34
N PRO A 3 7.82 22.70 14.15
CA PRO A 3 8.70 22.60 12.97
C PRO A 3 9.44 21.27 12.84
N PHE A 4 9.66 20.56 13.96
CA PHE A 4 10.37 19.27 13.97
C PHE A 4 9.49 18.07 13.56
N CYS A 5 8.17 18.14 13.83
CA CYS A 5 7.21 17.09 13.45
C CYS A 5 6.83 17.19 11.96
N GLY A 6 6.69 18.43 11.46
CA GLY A 6 6.38 18.66 10.04
C GLY A 6 7.47 18.14 9.09
N TRP A 7 8.75 18.18 9.48
CA TRP A 7 9.83 17.77 8.59
C TRP A 7 9.85 16.25 8.34
N HIS A 8 9.58 15.43 9.36
CA HIS A 8 9.51 13.97 9.20
C HIS A 8 8.26 13.53 8.43
N LEU A 9 7.10 14.13 8.73
CA LEU A 9 5.85 13.85 8.02
C LEU A 9 5.92 14.29 6.55
N ASN A 10 6.55 15.43 6.25
CA ASN A 10 6.68 15.90 4.88
C ASN A 10 7.58 14.99 4.04
N ASN A 11 8.73 14.55 4.56
CA ASN A 11 9.59 13.62 3.82
C ASN A 11 8.95 12.24 3.66
N PHE A 12 8.24 11.76 4.69
CA PHE A 12 7.48 10.51 4.61
C PHE A 12 6.37 10.61 3.57
N ASN A 13 5.54 11.66 3.61
CA ASN A 13 4.45 11.90 2.67
C ASN A 13 4.93 12.04 1.22
N VAL A 14 6.03 12.75 0.98
CA VAL A 14 6.57 12.93 -0.37
C VAL A 14 7.08 11.58 -0.91
N GLY A 15 7.86 10.84 -0.11
CA GLY A 15 8.39 9.55 -0.54
C GLY A 15 7.32 8.48 -0.74
N THR A 16 6.37 8.35 0.19
CA THR A 16 5.27 7.37 0.06
C THR A 16 4.29 7.80 -1.02
N GLY A 17 3.96 9.09 -1.13
CA GLY A 17 3.07 9.62 -2.16
C GLY A 17 3.58 9.37 -3.58
N GLU A 18 4.86 9.66 -3.85
CA GLU A 18 5.46 9.45 -5.19
C GLU A 18 5.50 7.98 -5.59
N VAL A 19 5.92 7.09 -4.67
CA VAL A 19 5.97 5.64 -4.91
C VAL A 19 4.57 5.07 -5.10
N SER A 20 3.61 5.52 -4.30
CA SER A 20 2.21 5.09 -4.36
C SER A 20 1.54 5.48 -5.67
N VAL A 21 1.75 6.71 -6.15
CA VAL A 21 1.20 7.18 -7.43
C VAL A 21 1.79 6.38 -8.60
N GLY A 22 3.10 6.16 -8.59
CA GLY A 22 3.76 5.35 -9.62
C GLY A 22 3.24 3.91 -9.65
N TYR A 23 3.03 3.30 -8.48
CA TYR A 23 2.48 1.96 -8.35
C TYR A 23 1.04 1.87 -8.85
N PHE A 24 0.16 2.79 -8.44
CA PHE A 24 -1.24 2.83 -8.91
C PHE A 24 -1.36 3.00 -10.43
N LEU A 25 -0.49 3.82 -11.03
CA LEU A 25 -0.46 3.99 -12.48
C LEU A 25 0.01 2.73 -13.20
N ALA A 26 1.02 2.04 -12.65
CA ALA A 26 1.49 0.77 -13.18
C ALA A 26 0.41 -0.32 -13.10
N ASP A 27 -0.31 -0.41 -11.98
CA ASP A 27 -1.40 -1.38 -11.78
C ASP A 27 -2.56 -1.13 -12.74
N ILE A 28 -3.00 0.12 -12.90
CA ILE A 28 -4.04 0.48 -13.88
C ILE A 28 -3.56 0.16 -15.30
N GLY A 29 -2.32 0.50 -15.66
CA GLY A 29 -1.74 0.18 -16.95
C GLY A 29 -1.69 -1.32 -17.24
N MET A 30 -1.31 -2.12 -16.24
CA MET A 30 -1.27 -3.58 -16.33
C MET A 30 -2.66 -4.18 -16.46
N ILE A 31 -3.65 -3.69 -15.71
CA ILE A 31 -5.05 -4.12 -15.82
C ILE A 31 -5.56 -3.88 -17.24
N PHE A 32 -5.33 -2.71 -17.83
CA PHE A 32 -5.73 -2.43 -19.20
C PHE A 32 -5.00 -3.31 -20.23
N TRP A 33 -3.70 -3.55 -20.05
CA TRP A 33 -2.89 -4.32 -21.00
C TRP A 33 -3.22 -5.82 -21.01
N LEU A 34 -3.49 -6.39 -19.84
CA LEU A 34 -3.74 -7.83 -19.65
C LEU A 34 -5.23 -8.14 -19.46
N TYR A 35 -6.14 -7.19 -19.65
CA TYR A 35 -7.58 -7.44 -19.58
C TYR A 35 -8.00 -8.51 -20.61
N PRO A 36 -8.77 -9.55 -20.25
CA PRO A 36 -9.43 -9.82 -18.95
C PRO A 36 -8.68 -10.84 -18.04
N SER A 37 -7.42 -11.17 -18.35
CA SER A 37 -6.69 -12.26 -17.68
C SER A 37 -6.30 -11.97 -16.22
N LEU A 38 -6.15 -10.70 -15.83
CA LEU A 38 -5.78 -10.28 -14.47
C LEU A 38 -6.98 -10.01 -13.54
N GLY A 39 -8.21 -9.94 -14.08
CA GLY A 39 -9.38 -9.59 -13.29
C GLY A 39 -10.51 -8.95 -14.11
N GLY A 40 -11.72 -8.97 -13.55
CA GLY A 40 -12.91 -8.36 -14.15
C GLY A 40 -13.03 -6.86 -13.91
N ILE A 41 -14.22 -6.31 -14.21
CA ILE A 41 -14.54 -4.88 -14.02
C ILE A 41 -14.38 -4.42 -12.57
N GLU A 42 -14.47 -5.35 -11.61
CA GLU A 42 -14.30 -5.12 -10.18
C GLU A 42 -12.93 -4.52 -9.86
N TYR A 43 -11.87 -4.97 -10.55
CA TYR A 43 -10.51 -4.45 -10.35
C TYR A 43 -10.37 -3.02 -10.87
N ILE A 44 -11.00 -2.70 -12.00
CA ILE A 44 -11.00 -1.34 -12.56
C ILE A 44 -11.73 -0.39 -11.62
N VAL A 45 -12.90 -0.79 -11.12
CA VAL A 45 -13.68 0.01 -10.16
C VAL A 45 -12.91 0.18 -8.85
N HIS A 46 -12.33 -0.89 -8.32
CA HIS A 46 -11.53 -0.85 -7.09
C HIS A 46 -10.35 0.13 -7.22
N HIS A 47 -9.51 -0.02 -8.25
CA HIS A 47 -8.33 0.83 -8.43
C HIS A 47 -8.73 2.29 -8.68
N SER A 48 -9.83 2.55 -9.39
CA SER A 48 -10.34 3.90 -9.62
C SER A 48 -10.81 4.56 -8.31
N LEU A 49 -11.57 3.83 -7.48
CA LEU A 49 -12.04 4.34 -6.19
C LEU A 49 -10.87 4.59 -5.23
N SER A 50 -9.91 3.66 -5.16
CA SER A 50 -8.71 3.81 -4.33
C SER A 50 -7.86 5.00 -4.79
N ALA A 51 -7.67 5.20 -6.10
CA ALA A 51 -6.94 6.36 -6.63
C ALA A 51 -7.64 7.69 -6.30
N ILE A 52 -8.96 7.76 -6.39
CA ILE A 52 -9.74 8.94 -6.00
C ILE A 52 -9.61 9.22 -4.50
N ALA A 53 -9.71 8.18 -3.65
CA ALA A 53 -9.57 8.32 -2.21
C ALA A 53 -8.18 8.81 -1.80
N VAL A 54 -7.12 8.28 -2.43
CA VAL A 54 -5.74 8.73 -2.24
C VAL A 54 -5.58 10.18 -2.68
N ALA A 55 -6.05 10.54 -3.88
CA ALA A 55 -5.98 11.91 -4.39
C ALA A 55 -6.71 12.91 -3.47
N TYR A 56 -7.90 12.53 -2.98
CA TYR A 56 -8.67 13.36 -2.04
C TYR A 56 -7.93 13.59 -0.71
N ALA A 57 -7.36 12.54 -0.10
CA ALA A 57 -6.58 12.67 1.13
C ALA A 57 -5.33 13.56 0.94
N MET A 58 -4.67 13.46 -0.22
CA MET A 58 -3.53 14.32 -0.56
C MET A 58 -3.92 15.78 -0.76
N MET A 59 -5.04 16.04 -1.43
CA MET A 59 -5.51 17.41 -1.71
C MET A 59 -6.11 18.10 -0.48
N SER A 60 -6.83 17.37 0.35
CA SER A 60 -7.48 17.91 1.55
C SER A 60 -6.54 18.04 2.75
N GLY A 61 -5.44 17.28 2.78
CA GLY A 61 -4.58 17.17 3.97
C GLY A 61 -5.15 16.21 5.03
N GLU A 62 -6.40 15.78 4.88
CA GLU A 62 -7.14 14.98 5.84
C GLU A 62 -6.93 13.49 5.60
N GLY A 63 -6.78 12.72 6.68
CA GLY A 63 -6.74 11.26 6.62
C GLY A 63 -5.52 10.64 5.92
N GLN A 64 -4.47 11.42 5.65
CA GLN A 64 -3.27 10.94 4.94
C GLN A 64 -2.60 9.77 5.66
N LEU A 65 -2.50 9.82 7.00
CA LEU A 65 -1.94 8.73 7.79
C LEU A 65 -2.70 7.41 7.56
N TYR A 66 -4.04 7.46 7.54
CA TYR A 66 -4.88 6.28 7.27
C TYR A 66 -4.70 5.79 5.83
N THR A 67 -4.66 6.71 4.87
CA THR A 67 -4.41 6.40 3.46
C THR A 67 -3.05 5.73 3.26
N TYR A 68 -1.99 6.17 3.94
CA TYR A 68 -0.68 5.53 3.88
C TYR A 68 -0.65 4.17 4.59
N MET A 69 -1.36 3.99 5.70
CA MET A 69 -1.49 2.68 6.34
C MET A 69 -2.13 1.66 5.39
N VAL A 70 -3.17 2.07 4.65
CA VAL A 70 -3.81 1.22 3.64
C VAL A 70 -2.87 0.97 2.46
N LEU A 71 -2.21 2.00 1.93
CA LEU A 71 -1.27 1.89 0.80
C LEU A 71 -0.10 0.95 1.08
N ILE A 72 0.45 0.99 2.29
CA ILE A 72 1.56 0.08 2.64
C ILE A 72 1.04 -1.36 2.82
N SER A 73 -0.22 -1.55 3.23
CA SER A 73 -0.81 -2.91 3.23
C SER A 73 -0.97 -3.49 1.83
N GLU A 74 -1.14 -2.63 0.81
CA GLU A 74 -1.20 -3.01 -0.61
C GLU A 74 0.13 -3.60 -1.12
N VAL A 75 1.25 -3.35 -0.45
CA VAL A 75 2.56 -3.96 -0.77
C VAL A 75 2.53 -5.48 -0.62
N THR A 76 1.58 -6.04 0.13
CA THR A 76 1.38 -7.50 0.21
C THR A 76 0.76 -8.08 -1.08
N THR A 77 0.06 -7.28 -1.88
CA THR A 77 -0.56 -7.70 -3.14
C THR A 77 0.46 -8.21 -4.18
N PRO A 78 1.56 -7.48 -4.51
CA PRO A 78 2.58 -8.00 -5.42
C PRO A 78 3.30 -9.23 -4.86
N GLU A 79 3.44 -9.36 -3.54
CA GLU A 79 4.04 -10.54 -2.91
C GLU A 79 3.18 -11.80 -3.09
N ILE A 80 1.86 -11.66 -2.94
CA ILE A 80 0.88 -12.72 -3.18
C ILE A 80 0.83 -13.08 -4.67
N ASN A 81 0.87 -12.08 -5.57
CA ASN A 81 0.94 -12.31 -7.01
C ASN A 81 2.22 -13.07 -7.40
N MET A 82 3.38 -12.72 -6.86
CA MET A 82 4.62 -13.47 -7.07
C MET A 82 4.51 -14.93 -6.60
N ARG A 83 3.85 -15.16 -5.46
CA ARG A 83 3.59 -16.52 -4.96
C ARG A 83 2.72 -17.32 -5.93
N TRP A 84 1.68 -16.69 -6.48
CA TRP A 84 0.81 -17.31 -7.49
C TRP A 84 1.58 -17.62 -8.78
N TYR A 85 2.45 -16.72 -9.25
CA TYR A 85 3.31 -17.01 -10.41
C TYR A 85 4.24 -18.21 -10.16
N LEU A 86 4.85 -18.29 -8.97
CA LEU A 86 5.69 -19.44 -8.58
C LEU A 86 4.87 -20.74 -8.46
N ASP A 87 3.62 -20.67 -8.01
CA ASP A 87 2.70 -21.80 -7.98
C ASP A 87 2.41 -22.30 -9.41
N THR A 88 1.93 -21.41 -10.29
CA THR A 88 1.61 -21.72 -11.68
C THR A 88 2.81 -22.23 -12.47
N ALA A 89 4.02 -21.76 -12.16
CA ALA A 89 5.27 -22.27 -12.73
C ALA A 89 5.71 -23.65 -12.20
N GLY A 90 4.94 -24.27 -11.28
CA GLY A 90 5.27 -25.57 -10.67
C GLY A 90 6.38 -25.49 -9.62
N MET A 91 6.72 -24.30 -9.14
CA MET A 91 7.87 -24.04 -8.27
C MET A 91 7.57 -24.08 -6.77
N LYS A 92 6.48 -24.74 -6.33
CA LYS A 92 6.10 -24.83 -4.90
C LYS A 92 7.19 -25.36 -3.97
N ARG A 93 8.06 -26.23 -4.48
CA ARG A 93 9.16 -26.85 -3.73
C ARG A 93 10.47 -26.07 -3.76
N SER A 94 10.49 -24.92 -4.44
CA SER A 94 11.69 -24.09 -4.55
C SER A 94 11.94 -23.29 -3.27
N SER A 95 13.20 -22.97 -3.01
CA SER A 95 13.58 -22.04 -1.94
C SER A 95 12.95 -20.66 -2.16
N ALA A 96 12.70 -20.24 -3.41
CA ALA A 96 12.04 -18.98 -3.74
C ALA A 96 10.60 -18.93 -3.20
N TYR A 97 9.83 -20.01 -3.33
CA TYR A 97 8.45 -20.09 -2.80
C TYR A 97 8.41 -20.08 -1.27
N LEU A 98 9.40 -20.71 -0.62
CA LEU A 98 9.55 -20.69 0.84
C LEU A 98 9.92 -19.27 1.33
N ILE A 99 10.93 -18.65 0.73
CA ILE A 99 11.39 -17.30 1.10
C ILE A 99 10.26 -16.29 0.90
N ASN A 100 9.55 -16.33 -0.23
CA ASN A 100 8.38 -15.48 -0.46
C ASN A 100 7.33 -15.63 0.65
N GLY A 101 7.04 -16.87 1.10
CA GLY A 101 6.11 -17.09 2.21
C GLY A 101 6.57 -16.54 3.56
N ILE A 102 7.87 -16.65 3.85
CA ILE A 102 8.46 -16.09 5.08
C ILE A 102 8.39 -14.56 5.05
N VAL A 103 8.73 -13.94 3.91
CA VAL A 103 8.67 -12.49 3.73
C VAL A 103 7.23 -11.98 3.90
N ILE A 104 6.24 -12.61 3.27
CA ILE A 104 4.82 -12.25 3.43
C ILE A 104 4.42 -12.32 4.92
N PHE A 105 4.76 -13.41 5.60
CA PHE A 105 4.33 -13.62 6.99
C PHE A 105 4.93 -12.58 7.95
N PHE A 106 6.25 -12.41 7.92
CA PHE A 106 6.93 -11.48 8.83
C PHE A 106 6.74 -10.02 8.43
N GLY A 107 6.71 -9.72 7.12
CA GLY A 107 6.45 -8.39 6.59
C GLY A 107 5.07 -7.90 6.97
N TRP A 108 4.04 -8.72 6.74
CA TRP A 108 2.66 -8.39 7.13
C TRP A 108 2.52 -8.25 8.66
N LEU A 109 3.07 -9.18 9.44
CA LEU A 109 2.95 -9.14 10.91
C LEU A 109 3.63 -7.90 11.50
N ALA A 110 4.87 -7.62 11.09
CA ALA A 110 5.60 -6.46 11.58
C ALA A 110 4.87 -5.16 11.20
N PHE A 111 4.42 -5.05 9.95
CA PHE A 111 3.74 -3.85 9.49
C PHE A 111 2.39 -3.64 10.19
N MET A 112 1.56 -4.67 10.30
CA MET A 112 0.24 -4.55 10.95
C MET A 112 0.37 -4.23 12.45
N VAL A 113 1.34 -4.81 13.15
CA VAL A 113 1.59 -4.46 14.56
C VAL A 113 2.02 -3.01 14.70
N LEU A 114 2.90 -2.51 13.82
CA LEU A 114 3.33 -1.11 13.82
C LEU A 114 2.18 -0.15 13.48
N ALA A 115 1.40 -0.45 12.43
CA ALA A 115 0.26 0.36 12.02
C ALA A 115 -0.81 0.46 13.13
N ILE A 116 -1.12 -0.66 13.78
CA ILE A 116 -2.03 -0.70 14.93
C ILE A 116 -1.44 0.09 16.12
N THR A 117 -0.15 -0.07 16.40
CA THR A 117 0.52 0.66 17.49
C THR A 117 0.47 2.17 17.26
N GLU A 118 0.79 2.65 16.07
CA GLU A 118 0.69 4.08 15.74
C GLU A 118 -0.74 4.62 15.87
N LEU A 119 -1.74 3.82 15.47
CA LEU A 119 -3.14 4.18 15.59
C LEU A 119 -3.60 4.36 17.06
N PHE A 120 -3.13 3.51 17.97
CA PHE A 120 -3.56 3.53 19.37
C PHE A 120 -2.68 4.39 20.29
N TYR A 121 -1.38 4.49 20.01
CA TYR A 121 -0.43 5.18 20.89
C TYR A 121 -0.20 6.64 20.50
N ASN A 122 -0.49 7.05 19.27
CA ASN A 122 -0.20 8.41 18.80
C ASN A 122 -1.43 9.14 18.23
N PRO A 123 -2.53 9.29 19.02
CA PRO A 123 -3.76 9.95 18.57
C PRO A 123 -3.58 11.43 18.20
N THR A 124 -2.50 12.06 18.66
CA THR A 124 -2.13 13.43 18.31
C THR A 124 -1.64 13.57 16.87
N MET A 125 -1.06 12.53 16.24
CA MET A 125 -0.74 12.55 14.81
C MET A 125 -2.00 12.46 13.93
N SER A 126 -3.02 11.73 14.39
CA SER A 126 -4.35 11.71 13.75
C SER A 126 -5.03 13.08 13.82
N ASN A 127 -5.05 13.72 14.99
CA ASN A 127 -5.70 15.02 15.19
C ASN A 127 -4.95 16.24 14.61
N SER A 128 -3.65 16.14 14.33
CA SER A 128 -2.86 17.26 13.80
C SER A 128 -2.93 17.41 12.28
N GLN A 129 -3.57 16.46 11.58
CA GLN A 129 -3.92 16.61 10.16
C GLN A 129 -5.21 17.44 9.95
N CYS A 130 -5.99 17.67 11.02
CA CYS A 130 -7.27 18.39 10.98
C CYS A 130 -7.18 19.89 11.34
N CYS A 131 -5.99 20.50 11.32
CA CYS A 131 -5.78 21.91 11.70
C CYS A 131 -4.80 22.65 10.77
#